data_AF-A0A8H5GA51-F1
#
_entry.id   AF-A0A8H5GA51-F1
#
_cell.length_a   1.000
_cell.length_b   1.000
_cell.length_c   1.000
_cell.angle_alpha   90.00
_cell.angle_beta   90.00
_cell.angle_gamma   90.00
#
_symmetry.space_group_name_H-M   'P 1'
#
loop_
_entity.id
_entity.type
_entity.pdbx_description
1 polymer ?
#
loop_
_entity_poly.entity_id
_entity_poly.type
_entity_poly.pdbx_seq_one_letter_code
_entity_poly.pdbx_strand_id
1 'polypeptide(L)'
;METRIVTIGIGGATSSGKTILAKHLRNSLHNSLIIHQDDFVPPAEKLPVDEVYGFTNWDDAPGAIDWDRMVDFLSNLKKTGNLPPDHQSFDGFNETISVPVDDEIIADWKQKSKKVASEHLEKYAQIQRLTTTKRIISNLDVRVFCRVPEDVAKSRREARAYYTPEGDTWRDPPQYWEKIVWPAYIRAHKHMFEGEDVANGKLNGKMKNLILFEGMETKIGDMINTVMQNVLDFSASKKE
;
A
#
# COMPACT_ATOMS: atom_id res chain seq x y z
N MET A 1 -0.06 -24.98 17.59
CA MET A 1 -0.84 -24.64 16.38
C MET A 1 -0.28 -23.34 15.87
N GLU A 2 0.11 -23.29 14.59
CA GLU A 2 0.80 -22.14 14.00
C GLU A 2 -0.19 -21.03 13.65
N THR A 3 0.16 -19.81 14.05
CA THR A 3 -0.57 -18.59 13.70
C THR A 3 -0.44 -18.33 12.20
N ARG A 4 -1.55 -18.37 11.46
CA ARG A 4 -1.55 -17.93 10.05
C ARG A 4 -1.79 -16.43 9.96
N ILE A 5 -0.98 -15.79 9.12
CA ILE A 5 -1.05 -14.36 8.82
C ILE A 5 -1.46 -14.19 7.37
N VAL A 6 -2.49 -13.38 7.16
CA VAL A 6 -2.93 -12.92 5.83
C VAL A 6 -2.29 -11.56 5.54
N THR A 7 -1.89 -11.33 4.31
CA THR A 7 -1.22 -10.10 3.88
C THR A 7 -1.99 -9.49 2.70
N ILE A 8 -2.32 -8.21 2.83
CA ILE A 8 -3.06 -7.41 1.86
C ILE A 8 -2.11 -6.33 1.37
N GLY A 9 -1.72 -6.38 0.10
CA GLY A 9 -0.95 -5.31 -0.53
C GLY A 9 -1.86 -4.27 -1.17
N ILE A 10 -1.61 -2.99 -0.94
CA ILE A 10 -2.29 -1.84 -1.52
C ILE A 10 -1.27 -0.96 -2.24
N GLY A 11 -1.14 -1.15 -3.55
CA GLY A 11 -0.31 -0.31 -4.41
C GLY A 11 -1.10 0.80 -5.11
N GLY A 12 -0.39 1.65 -5.84
CA GLY A 12 -0.99 2.77 -6.57
C GLY A 12 -0.17 4.04 -6.56
N ALA A 13 -0.56 5.00 -7.39
CA ALA A 13 0.09 6.32 -7.49
C ALA A 13 0.09 7.06 -6.14
N THR A 14 1.03 7.99 -5.98
CA THR A 14 0.96 8.94 -4.86
C THR A 14 -0.42 9.62 -4.82
N SER A 15 -0.93 9.90 -3.61
CA SER A 15 -2.25 10.51 -3.42
C SER A 15 -3.47 9.80 -4.05
N SER A 16 -3.36 8.49 -4.34
CA SER A 16 -4.48 7.69 -4.90
C SER A 16 -5.45 7.11 -3.87
N GLY A 17 -5.31 7.44 -2.57
CA GLY A 17 -6.21 6.99 -1.50
C GLY A 17 -5.79 5.69 -0.79
N LYS A 18 -4.58 5.18 -1.03
CA LYS A 18 -4.08 3.93 -0.42
C LYS A 18 -4.17 3.90 1.10
N THR A 19 -3.72 4.96 1.78
CA THR A 19 -3.77 5.03 3.26
C THR A 19 -5.19 5.09 3.78
N ILE A 20 -6.11 5.74 3.06
CA ILE A 20 -7.53 5.81 3.43
C ILE A 20 -8.12 4.40 3.39
N LEU A 21 -7.94 3.67 2.28
CA LEU A 21 -8.39 2.28 2.16
C LEU A 21 -7.76 1.39 3.24
N ALA A 22 -6.45 1.53 3.51
CA ALA A 22 -5.78 0.78 4.57
C ALA A 22 -6.38 1.03 5.96
N LYS A 23 -6.68 2.29 6.31
CA LYS A 23 -7.30 2.64 7.60
C LYS A 23 -8.71 2.06 7.73
N HIS A 24 -9.53 2.11 6.68
CA HIS A 24 -10.85 1.48 6.72
C HIS A 24 -10.78 -0.05 6.84
N LEU A 25 -9.92 -0.70 6.05
CA LEU A 25 -9.72 -2.15 6.16
C LEU A 25 -9.24 -2.55 7.56
N ARG A 26 -8.32 -1.79 8.16
CA ARG A 26 -7.89 -2.01 9.56
C ARG A 26 -9.07 -1.94 10.53
N ASN A 27 -9.98 -0.98 10.34
CA ASN A 27 -11.16 -0.84 11.19
C ASN A 27 -12.15 -2.01 11.01
N SER A 28 -12.26 -2.53 9.78
CA SER A 28 -13.08 -3.68 9.39
C SER A 28 -12.49 -5.05 9.79
N LEU A 29 -11.20 -5.13 10.09
CA LEU A 29 -10.52 -6.38 10.39
C LEU A 29 -10.32 -6.58 11.90
N HIS A 30 -10.71 -7.75 12.41
CA HIS A 30 -10.32 -8.16 13.74
C HIS A 30 -8.80 -8.36 13.81
N ASN A 31 -8.17 -7.67 14.76
CA ASN A 31 -6.77 -7.85 15.10
C ASN A 31 -5.87 -7.68 13.85
N SER A 32 -5.68 -6.44 13.41
CA SER A 32 -4.96 -6.08 12.19
C SER A 32 -3.98 -4.93 12.45
N LEU A 33 -2.97 -4.83 11.59
CA LEU A 33 -1.98 -3.76 11.63
C LEU A 33 -1.66 -3.27 10.21
N ILE A 34 -1.21 -2.02 10.13
CA ILE A 34 -0.77 -1.39 8.87
C ILE A 34 0.74 -1.22 8.94
N ILE A 35 1.44 -1.61 7.88
CA ILE A 35 2.86 -1.33 7.68
C ILE A 35 2.99 -0.39 6.48
N HIS A 36 3.69 0.73 6.66
CA HIS A 36 3.89 1.70 5.60
C HIS A 36 5.21 1.43 4.88
N GLN A 37 5.20 1.50 3.55
CA GLN A 37 6.45 1.46 2.77
C GLN A 37 7.38 2.60 3.17
N ASP A 38 6.80 3.75 3.51
CA ASP A 38 7.51 4.96 3.86
C ASP A 38 8.34 4.77 5.15
N ASP A 39 8.03 3.77 5.99
CA ASP A 39 8.84 3.35 7.16
C ASP A 39 10.22 2.79 6.75
N PHE A 40 10.37 2.42 5.47
CA PHE A 40 11.58 1.82 4.93
C PHE A 40 12.43 2.80 4.10
N VAL A 41 12.06 4.08 4.04
CA VAL A 41 12.87 5.12 3.39
C VAL A 41 14.21 5.26 4.13
N PRO A 42 15.36 5.29 3.43
CA PRO A 42 16.66 5.53 4.05
C PRO A 42 16.79 6.99 4.50
N PRO A 43 17.80 7.32 5.34
CA PRO A 43 18.10 8.72 5.67
C PRO A 43 18.25 9.59 4.43
N ALA A 44 17.82 10.85 4.51
CA ALA A 44 17.76 11.74 3.34
C ALA A 44 19.11 11.88 2.60
N GLU A 45 20.22 11.84 3.34
CA GLU A 45 21.59 11.88 2.82
C GLU A 45 21.99 10.67 1.94
N LYS A 46 21.27 9.55 2.05
CA LYS A 46 21.51 8.32 1.27
C LYS A 46 20.58 8.19 0.07
N LEU A 47 19.63 9.11 -0.09
CA LEU A 47 18.71 9.07 -1.21
C LEU A 47 19.44 9.33 -2.53
N PRO A 48 19.02 8.66 -3.61
CA PRO A 48 19.59 8.91 -4.93
C PRO A 48 19.28 10.35 -5.37
N VAL A 49 20.19 10.91 -6.15
CA VAL A 49 19.96 12.17 -6.86
C VAL A 49 19.77 11.84 -8.33
N ASP A 50 18.70 12.35 -8.94
CA ASP A 50 18.46 12.20 -10.36
C ASP A 50 19.59 12.85 -11.17
N GLU A 51 20.25 12.07 -12.02
CA GLU A 51 21.45 12.50 -12.75
C GLU A 51 21.17 13.60 -13.78
N VAL A 52 19.93 13.70 -14.28
CA VAL A 52 19.56 14.63 -15.35
C VAL A 52 19.13 15.98 -14.78
N TYR A 53 18.36 15.97 -13.70
CA TYR A 53 17.72 17.15 -13.14
C TYR A 53 18.30 17.60 -11.80
N GLY A 54 19.15 16.78 -11.17
CA GLY A 54 19.82 17.11 -9.91
C GLY A 54 18.90 17.10 -8.69
N PHE A 55 17.72 16.47 -8.78
CA PHE A 55 16.78 16.40 -7.67
C PHE A 55 17.05 15.19 -6.79
N THR A 56 17.04 15.36 -5.46
CA THR A 56 16.90 14.23 -4.52
C THR A 56 15.63 13.46 -4.85
N ASN A 57 15.76 12.17 -5.09
CA ASN A 57 14.70 11.36 -5.65
C ASN A 57 14.07 10.44 -4.59
N TRP A 58 12.95 10.92 -4.04
CA TRP A 58 12.13 10.22 -3.04
C TRP A 58 11.18 9.17 -3.63
N ASP A 59 11.03 9.14 -4.96
CA ASP A 59 10.00 8.35 -5.63
C ASP A 59 10.58 7.22 -6.50
N ASP A 60 11.90 7.19 -6.72
CA ASP A 60 12.53 6.14 -7.51
C ASP A 60 12.49 4.80 -6.80
N ALA A 61 11.95 3.79 -7.49
CA ALA A 61 11.85 2.46 -6.92
C ALA A 61 13.24 1.91 -6.50
N PRO A 62 14.31 2.05 -7.31
CA PRO A 62 15.67 1.84 -6.84
C PRO A 62 16.14 2.96 -5.88
N GLY A 63 16.49 2.59 -4.65
CA GLY A 63 17.22 3.48 -3.74
C GLY A 63 16.38 4.42 -2.86
N ALA A 64 15.13 4.75 -3.22
CA ALA A 64 14.26 5.51 -2.31
C ALA A 64 13.69 4.65 -1.16
N ILE A 65 13.78 3.32 -1.28
CA ILE A 65 13.33 2.35 -0.27
C ILE A 65 14.47 1.36 0.02
N ASP A 66 14.70 1.10 1.30
CA ASP A 66 15.53 0.00 1.76
C ASP A 66 14.75 -1.33 1.64
N TRP A 67 14.83 -1.92 0.44
CA TRP A 67 14.10 -3.14 0.09
C TRP A 67 14.55 -4.36 0.90
N ASP A 68 15.83 -4.45 1.26
CA ASP A 68 16.33 -5.58 2.03
C ASP A 68 15.81 -5.51 3.47
N ARG A 69 15.87 -4.33 4.10
CA ARG A 69 15.25 -4.10 5.41
C ARG A 69 13.74 -4.41 5.39
N MET A 70 13.04 -3.96 4.34
CA MET A 70 11.60 -4.23 4.20
C MET A 70 11.30 -5.72 4.03
N VAL A 71 12.05 -6.42 3.17
CA VAL A 71 11.84 -7.87 2.93
C VAL A 71 12.12 -8.67 4.19
N ASP A 72 13.20 -8.37 4.91
CA ASP A 72 13.55 -9.07 6.15
C ASP A 72 12.51 -8.81 7.24
N PHE A 73 12.08 -7.55 7.40
CA PHE A 73 11.03 -7.17 8.33
C PHE A 73 9.73 -7.93 8.05
N LEU A 74 9.24 -7.91 6.81
CA LEU A 74 7.99 -8.57 6.42
C LEU A 74 8.08 -10.09 6.53
N SER A 75 9.24 -10.68 6.21
CA SER A 75 9.46 -12.12 6.34
C SER A 75 9.45 -12.56 7.80
N ASN A 76 10.10 -11.80 8.69
CA ASN A 76 10.07 -12.07 10.13
C ASN A 76 8.68 -11.87 10.72
N LEU A 77 7.97 -10.81 10.30
CA LEU A 77 6.61 -10.56 10.74
C LEU A 77 5.66 -11.68 10.27
N LYS A 78 5.79 -12.16 9.03
CA LYS A 78 4.99 -13.28 8.51
C LYS A 78 5.28 -14.62 9.21
N LYS A 79 6.51 -14.83 9.71
CA LYS A 79 6.90 -16.03 10.47
C LYS A 79 6.46 -16.00 11.93
N THR A 80 6.58 -14.84 12.57
CA THR A 80 6.43 -14.72 14.03
C THR A 80 5.09 -14.14 14.47
N GLY A 81 4.43 -13.35 13.61
CA GLY A 81 3.25 -12.56 13.96
C GLY A 81 3.52 -11.43 14.94
N ASN A 82 4.79 -11.14 15.24
CA ASN A 82 5.17 -10.13 16.19
C ASN A 82 5.82 -8.95 15.48
N LEU A 83 5.32 -7.75 15.76
CA LEU A 83 5.94 -6.52 15.33
C LEU A 83 7.24 -6.31 16.11
N PRO A 84 8.37 -6.00 15.46
CA PRO A 84 9.60 -5.63 16.17
C PRO A 84 9.35 -4.46 17.12
N PRO A 85 9.84 -4.51 18.37
CA PRO A 85 9.58 -3.49 19.38
C PRO A 85 10.17 -2.11 19.04
N ASP A 86 11.16 -2.08 18.15
CA ASP A 86 11.85 -0.90 17.63
C ASP A 86 11.22 -0.36 16.34
N HIS A 87 10.14 -0.95 15.84
CA HIS A 87 9.45 -0.45 14.64
C HIS A 87 8.81 0.91 14.91
N GLN A 88 9.33 1.94 14.25
CA GLN A 88 8.72 3.26 14.21
C GLN A 88 7.87 3.38 12.95
N SER A 89 6.61 3.77 13.13
CA SER A 89 5.73 4.09 12.00
C SER A 89 5.64 5.59 11.81
N PHE A 90 5.86 6.03 10.57
CA PHE A 90 5.73 7.43 10.18
C PHE A 90 4.29 7.79 9.73
N ASP A 91 3.28 6.95 9.98
CA ASP A 91 1.88 7.26 9.60
C ASP A 91 1.37 8.56 10.24
N GLY A 92 1.90 8.94 11.41
CA GLY A 92 1.53 10.18 12.12
C GLY A 92 1.80 11.46 11.32
N PHE A 93 2.68 11.42 10.32
CA PHE A 93 3.01 12.54 9.44
C PHE A 93 2.03 12.69 8.26
N ASN A 94 1.19 11.68 8.03
CA ASN A 94 0.26 11.67 6.92
C ASN A 94 -1.09 12.25 7.32
N GLU A 95 -1.31 13.54 7.04
CA GLU A 95 -2.66 14.10 7.07
C GLU A 95 -3.54 13.37 6.06
N THR A 96 -4.60 12.71 6.54
CA THR A 96 -5.59 12.04 5.71
C THR A 96 -6.94 12.67 5.92
N ILE A 97 -7.59 13.07 4.82
CA ILE A 97 -9.00 13.47 4.84
C ILE A 97 -9.86 12.29 5.31
N SER A 98 -10.89 12.58 6.10
CA SER A 98 -11.89 11.59 6.47
C SER A 98 -12.80 11.32 5.27
N VAL A 99 -12.82 10.09 4.80
CA VAL A 99 -13.79 9.63 3.80
C VAL A 99 -14.81 8.80 4.55
N PRO A 100 -16.08 9.24 4.64
CA PRO A 100 -17.08 8.49 5.37
C PRO A 100 -17.37 7.17 4.65
N VAL A 101 -17.58 6.14 5.46
CA VAL A 101 -18.12 4.85 5.05
C VAL A 101 -19.24 4.51 6.03
N ASP A 102 -20.23 3.76 5.56
CA ASP A 102 -21.29 3.26 6.41
C ASP A 102 -20.70 2.43 7.56
N ASP A 103 -21.06 2.78 8.80
CA ASP A 103 -20.63 2.08 10.00
C ASP A 103 -21.10 0.62 10.01
N GLU A 104 -22.23 0.33 9.35
CA GLU A 104 -22.74 -1.04 9.19
C GLU A 104 -21.76 -1.90 8.39
N ILE A 105 -21.18 -1.38 7.30
CA ILE A 105 -20.17 -2.10 6.51
C ILE A 105 -18.96 -2.45 7.38
N ILE A 106 -18.48 -1.49 8.19
CA ILE A 106 -17.33 -1.71 9.07
C ILE A 106 -17.66 -2.75 10.14
N ALA A 107 -18.82 -2.63 10.79
CA ALA A 107 -19.26 -3.53 11.85
C ALA A 107 -19.43 -4.97 11.35
N ASP A 108 -20.10 -5.15 10.21
CA ASP A 108 -20.34 -6.45 9.57
C ASP A 108 -19.03 -7.18 9.27
N TRP A 109 -18.08 -6.49 8.64
CA TRP A 109 -16.79 -7.07 8.30
C TRP A 109 -15.95 -7.38 9.54
N LYS A 110 -16.07 -6.56 10.59
CA LYS A 110 -15.39 -6.80 11.86
C LYS A 110 -15.94 -8.03 12.57
N GLN A 111 -17.25 -8.24 12.52
CA GLN A 111 -17.88 -9.43 13.07
C GLN A 111 -17.49 -10.68 12.26
N LYS A 112 -17.57 -10.63 10.92
CA LYS A 112 -17.18 -11.75 10.04
C LYS A 112 -15.72 -12.14 10.22
N SER A 113 -14.80 -11.17 10.23
CA SER A 113 -13.37 -11.44 10.43
C SER A 113 -13.07 -11.99 11.83
N LYS A 114 -13.76 -11.51 12.88
CA LYS A 114 -13.65 -12.08 14.23
C LYS A 114 -14.11 -13.54 14.28
N LYS A 115 -15.22 -13.87 13.59
CA LYS A 115 -15.74 -15.24 13.53
C LYS A 115 -14.71 -16.18 12.88
N VAL A 116 -14.14 -15.81 11.73
CA VAL A 116 -13.09 -16.60 11.07
C VAL A 116 -11.87 -16.77 11.97
N ALA A 117 -11.42 -15.71 12.64
CA ALA A 117 -10.29 -15.78 13.57
C ALA A 117 -10.57 -16.62 14.84
N SER A 118 -11.83 -16.91 15.16
CA SER A 118 -12.20 -17.79 16.28
C SER A 118 -12.35 -19.26 15.86
N GLU A 119 -12.77 -19.49 14.61
CA GLU A 119 -12.94 -20.83 14.03
C GLU A 119 -11.61 -21.42 13.54
N HIS A 120 -10.66 -20.55 13.19
CA HIS A 120 -9.31 -20.90 12.84
C HIS A 120 -8.36 -20.36 13.92
N LEU A 121 -7.30 -21.08 14.31
CA LEU A 121 -6.23 -20.55 15.18
C LEU A 121 -5.35 -19.54 14.42
N GLU A 122 -5.97 -18.57 13.76
CA GLU A 122 -5.34 -17.62 12.87
C GLU A 122 -5.31 -16.24 13.52
N LYS A 123 -4.17 -15.58 13.41
CA LYS A 123 -3.93 -14.26 13.95
C LYS A 123 -3.42 -13.42 12.78
N TYR A 124 -4.21 -12.43 12.40
CA TYR A 124 -3.89 -11.22 11.64
C TYR A 124 -4.06 -11.21 10.11
N ALA A 125 -4.60 -10.07 9.67
CA ALA A 125 -4.39 -9.48 8.35
C ALA A 125 -3.42 -8.28 8.48
N GLN A 126 -2.31 -8.29 7.73
CA GLN A 126 -1.42 -7.15 7.55
C GLN A 126 -1.82 -6.37 6.31
N ILE A 127 -1.88 -5.04 6.39
CA ILE A 127 -2.08 -4.19 5.22
C ILE A 127 -0.77 -3.49 4.89
N GLN A 128 -0.22 -3.76 3.71
CA GLN A 128 1.03 -3.18 3.22
C GLN A 128 0.73 -2.20 2.10
N ARG A 129 1.27 -0.99 2.18
CA ARG A 129 1.27 -0.05 1.05
C ARG A 129 2.45 -0.39 0.14
N LEU A 130 2.27 -0.54 -1.19
CA LEU A 130 3.32 -1.10 -2.06
C LEU A 130 3.59 -0.36 -3.36
N THR A 131 4.86 -0.37 -3.74
CA THR A 131 5.41 -0.16 -5.07
C THR A 131 6.28 -1.38 -5.43
N THR A 132 6.55 -1.52 -6.71
CA THR A 132 6.68 -2.78 -7.45
C THR A 132 8.01 -3.51 -7.32
N THR A 133 8.22 -4.20 -6.20
CA THR A 133 9.34 -5.15 -6.07
C THR A 133 8.83 -6.59 -6.00
N LYS A 134 9.22 -7.44 -6.97
CA LYS A 134 8.76 -8.84 -7.10
C LYS A 134 8.93 -9.68 -5.82
N ARG A 135 9.97 -9.43 -5.03
CA ARG A 135 10.29 -10.13 -3.76
C ARG A 135 9.21 -9.95 -2.69
N ILE A 136 8.49 -8.83 -2.68
CA ILE A 136 7.43 -8.56 -1.71
C ILE A 136 6.09 -9.06 -2.25
N ILE A 137 5.83 -8.86 -3.55
CA ILE A 137 4.58 -9.26 -4.20
C ILE A 137 4.28 -10.75 -4.06
N SER A 138 5.31 -11.61 -4.10
CA SER A 138 5.17 -13.05 -3.90
C SER A 138 4.70 -13.45 -2.50
N ASN A 139 4.91 -12.58 -1.50
CA ASN A 139 4.50 -12.82 -0.12
C ASN A 139 3.09 -12.32 0.20
N LEU A 140 2.40 -11.69 -0.76
CA LEU A 140 1.05 -11.14 -0.59
C LEU A 140 -0.02 -12.15 -0.93
N ASP A 141 -1.06 -12.18 -0.09
CA ASP A 141 -2.19 -13.08 -0.24
C ASP A 141 -3.33 -12.40 -1.02
N VAL A 142 -3.58 -11.11 -0.74
CA VAL A 142 -4.51 -10.25 -1.50
C VAL A 142 -3.75 -9.04 -2.04
N ARG A 143 -3.99 -8.66 -3.29
CA ARG A 143 -3.27 -7.57 -3.97
C ARG A 143 -4.26 -6.58 -4.56
N VAL A 144 -4.09 -5.31 -4.22
CA VAL A 144 -4.95 -4.20 -4.61
C VAL A 144 -4.08 -3.12 -5.24
N PHE A 145 -4.58 -2.47 -6.29
CA PHE A 145 -3.97 -1.32 -6.91
C PHE A 145 -4.99 -0.19 -7.07
N CYS A 146 -4.74 0.96 -6.44
CA CYS A 146 -5.59 2.14 -6.56
C CYS A 146 -5.02 3.07 -7.63
N ARG A 147 -5.73 3.21 -8.75
CA ARG A 147 -5.43 4.14 -9.84
C ARG A 147 -6.32 5.37 -9.75
N VAL A 148 -5.77 6.54 -10.05
CA VAL A 148 -6.51 7.79 -10.24
C VAL A 148 -5.91 8.53 -11.45
N PRO A 149 -6.66 9.44 -12.09
CA PRO A 149 -6.12 10.30 -13.14
C PRO A 149 -4.89 11.11 -12.69
N GLU A 150 -3.98 11.40 -13.63
CA GLU A 150 -2.71 12.09 -13.35
C GLU A 150 -2.93 13.47 -12.72
N ASP A 151 -3.83 14.25 -13.30
CA ASP A 151 -4.17 15.60 -12.85
C ASP A 151 -4.69 15.58 -11.40
N VAL A 152 -5.55 14.62 -11.08
CA VAL A 152 -6.06 14.41 -9.71
C VAL A 152 -4.92 14.04 -8.75
N ALA A 153 -4.04 13.11 -9.14
CA ALA A 153 -2.89 12.72 -8.33
C ALA A 153 -1.94 13.90 -8.09
N LYS A 154 -1.69 14.69 -9.13
CA LYS A 154 -0.84 15.90 -9.10
C LYS A 154 -1.42 16.94 -8.15
N SER A 155 -2.67 17.36 -8.35
CA SER A 155 -3.30 18.37 -7.50
C SER A 155 -3.34 17.95 -6.03
N ARG A 156 -3.60 16.67 -5.75
CA ARG A 156 -3.58 16.16 -4.36
C ARG A 156 -2.17 16.11 -3.77
N ARG A 157 -1.14 15.81 -4.57
CA ARG A 157 0.26 15.83 -4.10
C ARG A 157 0.73 17.24 -3.81
N GLU A 158 0.43 18.19 -4.69
CA GLU A 158 0.81 19.60 -4.52
C GLU A 158 0.15 20.24 -3.29
N ALA A 159 -1.05 19.77 -2.92
CA ALA A 159 -1.76 20.22 -1.72
C ALA A 159 -1.23 19.59 -0.41
N ARG A 160 -0.32 18.62 -0.46
CA ARG A 160 0.11 17.81 0.68
C ARG A 160 1.45 18.28 1.23
N ALA A 161 1.57 18.33 2.56
CA ALA A 161 2.87 18.42 3.24
C ALA A 161 3.50 17.03 3.35
N TYR A 162 4.76 16.91 2.95
CA TYR A 162 5.56 15.71 3.17
C TYR A 162 6.56 15.97 4.29
N TYR A 163 6.85 14.93 5.07
CA TYR A 163 7.82 15.01 6.15
C TYR A 163 8.93 13.99 5.90
N THR A 164 10.16 14.39 6.16
CA THR A 164 11.31 13.49 6.08
C THR A 164 11.39 12.63 7.35
N PRO A 165 12.11 11.50 7.33
CA PRO A 165 12.35 10.69 8.53
C PRO A 165 12.98 11.48 9.69
N GLU A 166 13.71 12.56 9.38
CA GLU A 166 14.35 13.45 10.34
C GLU A 166 13.37 14.48 10.96
N GLY A 167 12.14 14.56 10.46
CA GLY A 167 11.10 15.46 10.95
C GLY A 167 11.01 16.81 10.21
N ASP A 168 11.82 17.01 9.18
CA ASP A 168 11.76 18.21 8.34
C ASP A 168 10.59 18.15 7.36
N THR A 169 10.12 19.31 6.86
CA THR A 169 9.10 19.35 5.82
C THR A 169 9.75 19.34 4.43
N TRP A 170 9.37 18.38 3.60
CA TRP A 170 9.72 18.34 2.18
C TRP A 170 8.66 19.03 1.33
N ARG A 171 9.11 19.90 0.42
CA ARG A 171 8.30 20.48 -0.63
C ARG A 171 8.93 20.16 -1.97
N ASP A 172 8.13 19.55 -2.85
CA ASP A 172 8.55 19.24 -4.21
C ASP A 172 9.06 20.52 -4.91
N PRO A 173 10.29 20.52 -5.46
CA PRO A 173 10.79 21.67 -6.22
C PRO A 173 10.01 21.85 -7.53
N PRO A 174 10.12 23.03 -8.19
CA PRO A 174 9.50 23.23 -9.49
C PRO A 174 9.86 22.11 -10.46
N GLN A 175 8.84 21.59 -11.14
CA GLN A 175 8.94 20.51 -12.12
C GLN A 175 9.23 19.10 -11.59
N TYR A 176 9.27 18.90 -10.26
CA TYR A 176 9.54 17.60 -9.66
C TYR A 176 8.48 16.54 -10.05
N TRP A 177 7.22 16.95 -10.21
CA TRP A 177 6.14 16.04 -10.61
C TRP A 177 6.42 15.37 -11.96
N GLU A 178 6.59 16.16 -13.01
CA GLU A 178 6.75 15.67 -14.37
C GLU A 178 8.12 15.01 -14.62
N LYS A 179 9.14 15.39 -13.84
CA LYS A 179 10.52 14.88 -14.00
C LYS A 179 10.80 13.64 -13.16
N ILE A 180 10.23 13.56 -11.96
CA ILE A 180 10.56 12.54 -10.97
C ILE A 180 9.35 11.69 -10.63
N VAL A 181 8.31 12.29 -10.04
CA VAL A 181 7.19 11.57 -9.42
C VAL A 181 6.44 10.71 -10.43
N TRP A 182 5.94 11.33 -11.50
CA TRP A 182 5.10 10.64 -12.47
C TRP A 182 5.91 9.62 -13.30
N PRO A 183 7.10 9.96 -13.82
CA PRO A 183 7.95 8.96 -14.47
C PRO A 183 8.30 7.77 -13.57
N ALA A 184 8.60 7.99 -12.29
CA ALA A 184 8.89 6.91 -11.35
C ALA A 184 7.67 6.01 -11.13
N TYR A 185 6.48 6.60 -10.99
CA TYR A 185 5.22 5.86 -10.93
C TYR A 185 5.01 4.99 -12.18
N ILE A 186 5.22 5.53 -13.38
CA ILE A 186 5.08 4.76 -14.62
C ILE A 186 6.12 3.63 -14.67
N ARG A 187 7.40 3.93 -14.41
CA ARG A 187 8.49 2.93 -14.42
C ARG A 187 8.21 1.77 -13.48
N ALA A 188 7.75 2.07 -12.27
CA ALA A 188 7.36 1.06 -11.29
C ALA A 188 6.24 0.16 -11.86
N HIS A 189 5.18 0.74 -12.40
CA HIS A 189 3.91 0.01 -12.57
C HIS A 189 3.59 -0.46 -13.98
N LYS A 190 4.28 0.04 -15.02
CA LYS A 190 3.96 -0.24 -16.43
C LYS A 190 3.89 -1.72 -16.80
N HIS A 191 4.70 -2.55 -16.16
CA HIS A 191 4.72 -3.99 -16.42
C HIS A 191 3.43 -4.72 -16.00
N MET A 192 2.52 -4.08 -15.25
CA MET A 192 1.23 -4.63 -14.82
C MET A 192 0.10 -4.38 -15.82
N PHE A 193 0.29 -3.46 -16.76
CA PHE A 193 -0.77 -3.00 -17.67
C PHE A 193 -0.52 -3.42 -19.12
N GLU A 194 -1.59 -3.53 -19.89
CA GLU A 194 -1.55 -3.78 -21.33
C GLU A 194 -0.90 -2.57 -22.05
N GLY A 195 -0.06 -2.85 -23.04
CA GLY A 195 0.66 -1.79 -23.77
C GLY A 195 1.57 -0.91 -22.92
N GLU A 196 1.89 -1.32 -21.69
CA GLU A 196 2.59 -0.49 -20.70
C GLU A 196 1.84 0.81 -20.29
N ASP A 197 0.54 0.90 -20.60
CA ASP A 197 -0.30 2.05 -20.28
C ASP A 197 -0.83 1.98 -18.85
N VAL A 198 -0.08 2.57 -17.92
CA VAL A 198 -0.48 2.65 -16.51
C VAL A 198 -1.69 3.55 -16.31
N ALA A 199 -1.86 4.58 -17.13
CA ALA A 199 -2.87 5.62 -16.94
C ALA A 199 -4.28 5.10 -17.29
N ASN A 200 -4.42 4.37 -18.40
CA ASN A 200 -5.72 3.93 -18.90
C ASN A 200 -5.80 2.44 -19.25
N GLY A 201 -4.65 1.77 -19.38
CA GLY A 201 -4.59 0.37 -19.80
C GLY A 201 -5.28 -0.56 -18.80
N LYS A 202 -5.75 -1.71 -19.30
CA LYS A 202 -6.25 -2.79 -18.43
C LYS A 202 -5.08 -3.55 -17.82
N LEU A 203 -5.33 -4.29 -16.74
CA LEU A 203 -4.34 -5.22 -16.21
C LEU A 203 -4.03 -6.32 -17.23
N ASN A 204 -2.75 -6.60 -17.46
CA ASN A 204 -2.31 -7.59 -18.44
C ASN A 204 -2.33 -9.05 -17.92
N GLY A 205 -2.81 -9.28 -16.69
CA GLY A 205 -2.91 -10.59 -16.08
C GLY A 205 -1.59 -11.23 -15.62
N LYS A 206 -0.42 -10.60 -15.85
CA LYS A 206 0.87 -11.13 -15.39
C LYS A 206 0.94 -11.23 -13.86
N MET A 207 0.25 -10.34 -13.16
CA MET A 207 0.06 -10.41 -11.71
C MET A 207 -1.27 -11.08 -11.39
N LYS A 208 -1.21 -12.35 -10.96
CA LYS A 208 -2.40 -13.11 -10.59
C LYS A 208 -3.15 -12.43 -9.43
N ASN A 209 -4.48 -12.40 -9.55
CA ASN A 209 -5.41 -11.91 -8.53
C ASN A 209 -5.13 -10.47 -8.08
N LEU A 210 -4.58 -9.62 -8.96
CA LEU A 210 -4.47 -8.20 -8.70
C LEU A 210 -5.83 -7.54 -8.94
N ILE A 211 -6.34 -6.85 -7.92
CA ILE A 211 -7.57 -6.08 -7.97
C ILE A 211 -7.22 -4.64 -8.34
N LEU A 212 -7.72 -4.14 -9.46
CA LEU A 212 -7.59 -2.74 -9.85
C LEU A 212 -8.85 -1.97 -9.41
N PHE A 213 -8.65 -0.90 -8.66
CA PHE A 213 -9.70 0.08 -8.37
C PHE A 213 -9.40 1.40 -9.06
N GLU A 214 -10.36 1.86 -9.87
CA GLU A 214 -10.40 3.24 -10.34
C GLU A 214 -10.95 4.11 -9.22
N GLY A 215 -10.05 4.81 -8.52
CA GLY A 215 -10.35 5.51 -7.27
C GLY A 215 -11.30 6.69 -7.40
N MET A 216 -11.60 7.13 -8.63
CA MET A 216 -12.61 8.16 -8.92
C MET A 216 -13.99 7.56 -9.25
N GLU A 217 -14.05 6.26 -9.55
CA GLU A 217 -15.28 5.58 -10.01
C GLU A 217 -15.78 4.56 -8.97
N THR A 218 -14.89 4.02 -8.16
CA THR A 218 -15.22 3.01 -7.15
C THR A 218 -15.46 3.67 -5.80
N LYS A 219 -16.60 3.38 -5.15
CA LYS A 219 -16.86 3.88 -3.79
C LYS A 219 -16.02 3.13 -2.77
N ILE A 220 -15.63 3.81 -1.68
CA ILE A 220 -14.80 3.20 -0.63
C ILE A 220 -15.44 1.95 -0.01
N GLY A 221 -16.77 1.95 0.17
CA GLY A 221 -17.52 0.79 0.66
C GLY A 221 -17.38 -0.44 -0.25
N ASP A 222 -17.45 -0.24 -1.57
CA ASP A 222 -17.29 -1.31 -2.56
C ASP A 222 -15.86 -1.84 -2.60
N MET A 223 -14.87 -0.95 -2.44
CA MET A 223 -13.47 -1.37 -2.30
C MET A 223 -13.28 -2.25 -1.06
N ILE A 224 -13.82 -1.83 0.10
CA ILE A 224 -13.75 -2.59 1.35
C ILE A 224 -14.41 -3.97 1.16
N ASN A 225 -15.64 -4.01 0.65
CA ASN A 225 -16.38 -5.25 0.41
C ASN A 225 -15.59 -6.22 -0.48
N THR A 226 -15.03 -5.72 -1.58
CA THR A 226 -14.26 -6.51 -2.53
C THR A 226 -13.00 -7.09 -1.88
N VAL A 227 -12.22 -6.26 -1.18
CA VAL A 227 -10.98 -6.70 -0.54
C VAL A 227 -11.26 -7.68 0.59
N MET A 228 -12.23 -7.39 1.44
CA MET A 228 -12.59 -8.24 2.58
C MET A 228 -13.14 -9.60 2.13
N GLN A 229 -13.91 -9.65 1.04
CA GLN A 229 -14.35 -10.92 0.46
C GLN A 229 -13.16 -11.76 -0.02
N ASN A 230 -12.19 -11.15 -0.73
CA ASN A 230 -10.99 -11.86 -1.17
C ASN A 230 -10.14 -12.37 0.01
N VAL A 231 -10.10 -11.64 1.11
CA VAL A 231 -9.44 -12.09 2.35
C VAL A 231 -10.14 -13.34 2.90
N LEU A 232 -11.47 -13.35 2.97
CA LEU A 232 -12.23 -14.52 3.41
C LEU A 232 -12.02 -15.73 2.50
N ASP A 233 -12.10 -15.54 1.19
CA ASP A 233 -11.92 -16.60 0.21
C ASP A 233 -10.52 -17.22 0.33
N PHE A 234 -9.49 -16.38 0.50
CA PHE A 234 -8.13 -16.84 0.75
C PHE A 234 -8.01 -17.63 2.06
N SER A 235 -8.61 -17.15 3.15
CA SER A 235 -8.61 -17.86 4.44
C SER A 235 -9.30 -19.22 4.34
N ALA A 236 -10.41 -19.32 3.61
CA ALA A 236 -11.15 -20.57 3.42
C ALA A 236 -10.42 -21.59 2.51
N SER A 237 -9.73 -21.13 1.46
CA SER A 237 -9.11 -21.99 0.43
C SER A 237 -7.93 -22.84 0.89
N LYS A 238 -7.33 -22.58 2.07
CA LYS A 238 -6.20 -23.37 2.61
C LYS A 238 -6.60 -24.24 3.80
N LYS A 239 -7.85 -24.72 3.84
CA LYS A 239 -8.29 -25.75 4.80
C LYS A 239 -7.84 -27.18 4.43
N GLU A 240 -7.14 -27.35 3.30
CA GLU A 240 -6.50 -28.60 2.85
C GLU A 240 -4.98 -28.55 3.06
#